data_AF-A0A0X3VKY9-F1
#
_entry.id   AF-A0A0X3VKY9-F1
#
_cell.length_a   1.000
_cell.length_b   1.000
_cell.length_c   1.000
_cell.angle_alpha   90.00
_cell.angle_beta   90.00
_cell.angle_gamma   90.00
#
_symmetry.space_group_name_H-M   'P 1'
#
loop_
_entity.id
_entity.type
_entity.pdbx_description
1 polymer ?
#
loop_
_entity_poly.entity_id
_entity_poly.type
_entity_poly.pdbx_seq_one_letter_code
_entity_poly.pdbx_strand_id
1 'polypeptide(L)'
;MSAALGVTAVLAGGGIAALQAAGSPASDAPEPAAVVAAHSGRLTPGESREASRIAVDAATRPGTAPTRGGKEAKKGTAGGERNAAGGSGAEPLDTHRAPRAKSASSAPDSRAEVQLYDYASDTLITRLVDLRSKKVLDSARQHGVQPPPTLAEAREAVKVVLADPRLGPGMRDSYTSQTGKRLTSPSQLRLQSMSFLGSRAKGVDGARKVSRCGEHRCVQLFVRLPGGKWIDTSRIVIDLSARRAAVIGL
;
A
#
# COMPACT_ATOMS: atom_id res chain seq x y z
N MET A 1 35.69 80.35 -3.24
CA MET A 1 36.81 80.76 -2.36
C MET A 1 36.55 80.10 -1.01
N SER A 2 37.14 78.92 -0.77
CA SER A 2 38.30 78.70 0.15
C SER A 2 37.83 78.62 1.62
N ALA A 3 38.20 77.67 2.49
CA ALA A 3 39.17 76.56 2.53
C ALA A 3 38.73 75.61 3.70
N ALA A 4 38.92 74.28 3.63
CA ALA A 4 40.05 73.48 4.21
C ALA A 4 40.01 73.37 5.76
N LEU A 5 40.38 72.32 6.50
CA LEU A 5 41.07 71.02 6.42
C LEU A 5 40.46 70.17 7.58
N GLY A 6 40.33 68.84 7.56
CA GLY A 6 41.37 67.83 7.49
C GLY A 6 41.61 67.20 8.89
N VAL A 7 41.22 65.94 9.08
CA VAL A 7 41.82 65.04 10.09
C VAL A 7 42.13 63.71 9.39
N THR A 8 43.36 63.27 9.61
CA THR A 8 44.13 62.27 8.87
C THR A 8 44.18 60.92 9.60
N ALA A 9 44.21 59.83 8.80
CA ALA A 9 44.87 58.51 8.98
C ALA A 9 44.56 57.67 10.25
N VAL A 10 44.46 56.33 10.20
CA VAL A 10 45.51 55.35 9.89
C VAL A 10 44.93 54.01 9.40
N LEU A 11 45.66 53.35 8.49
CA LEU A 11 45.50 52.00 7.95
C LEU A 11 45.86 50.90 8.98
N ALA A 12 45.08 49.81 9.04
CA ALA A 12 45.55 48.48 9.42
C ALA A 12 44.55 47.45 8.84
N GLY A 13 44.93 46.68 7.82
CA GLY A 13 45.43 45.31 7.99
C GLY A 13 44.35 44.34 7.50
N GLY A 14 44.52 43.67 6.36
CA GLY A 14 45.20 42.38 6.27
C GLY A 14 44.16 41.28 6.51
N GLY A 15 43.61 40.65 5.48
CA GLY A 15 44.26 39.54 4.78
C GLY A 15 43.29 38.35 4.81
N ILE A 16 42.65 38.06 3.68
CA ILE A 16 41.82 36.85 3.53
C ILE A 16 42.82 35.72 3.23
N ALA A 17 43.21 34.99 4.27
CA ALA A 17 44.05 33.81 4.11
C ALA A 17 43.23 32.69 3.48
N ALA A 18 43.65 32.28 2.29
CA ALA A 18 43.23 31.05 1.63
C ALA A 18 43.60 29.85 2.51
N LEU A 19 42.61 29.03 2.89
CA LEU A 19 42.88 27.72 3.45
C LEU A 19 43.34 26.79 2.32
N GLN A 20 44.59 26.35 2.48
CA GLN A 20 45.28 25.40 1.62
C GLN A 20 44.60 24.03 1.65
N ALA A 21 44.50 23.45 0.46
CA ALA A 21 44.24 22.05 0.25
C ALA A 21 45.45 21.23 0.73
N ALA A 22 45.23 20.38 1.73
CA ALA A 22 46.14 19.28 2.04
C ALA A 22 45.64 18.03 1.31
N GLY A 23 46.48 17.49 0.44
CA GLY A 23 46.24 16.20 -0.22
C GLY A 23 46.28 15.03 0.76
N SER A 24 45.63 13.94 0.37
CA SER A 24 45.84 12.61 0.92
C SER A 24 45.77 11.59 -0.22
N PRO A 25 46.59 10.53 -0.17
CA PRO A 25 47.00 9.77 -1.34
C PRO A 25 45.90 8.85 -1.88
N ALA A 26 45.94 8.63 -3.19
CA ALA A 26 45.22 7.56 -3.86
C ALA A 26 45.71 6.20 -3.33
N SER A 27 44.79 5.38 -2.83
CA SER A 27 45.02 3.94 -2.63
C SER A 27 44.22 3.18 -3.67
N ASP A 28 44.93 2.64 -4.67
CA ASP A 28 44.47 1.52 -5.47
C ASP A 28 44.38 0.28 -4.57
N ALA A 29 43.17 -0.13 -4.24
CA ALA A 29 42.89 -1.44 -3.65
C ALA A 29 41.71 -2.07 -4.42
N PRO A 30 41.79 -3.34 -4.84
CA PRO A 30 40.73 -3.98 -5.62
C PRO A 30 39.44 -4.04 -4.81
N GLU A 31 38.35 -3.59 -5.44
CA GLU A 31 36.99 -3.59 -4.90
C GLU A 31 36.64 -5.02 -4.43
N PRO A 32 36.38 -5.25 -3.13
CA PRO A 32 36.02 -6.57 -2.68
C PRO A 32 34.65 -6.92 -3.28
N ALA A 33 34.62 -8.03 -4.03
CA ALA A 33 33.41 -8.63 -4.56
C ALA A 33 32.30 -8.59 -3.51
N ALA A 34 31.16 -8.03 -3.91
CA ALA A 34 29.98 -7.83 -3.07
C ALA A 34 29.70 -9.05 -2.20
N VAL A 35 30.14 -8.97 -0.93
CA VAL A 35 29.76 -9.91 0.11
C VAL A 35 28.25 -9.78 0.23
N VAL A 36 27.52 -10.85 -0.10
CA VAL A 36 26.06 -10.90 0.04
C VAL A 36 25.74 -10.58 1.50
N ALA A 37 25.35 -9.33 1.74
CA ALA A 37 25.09 -8.84 3.08
C ALA A 37 24.01 -9.70 3.74
N ALA A 38 24.25 -10.08 4.99
CA ALA A 38 23.31 -10.77 5.85
C ALA A 38 21.95 -10.03 5.85
N HIS A 39 20.89 -10.69 5.40
CA HIS A 39 19.57 -10.07 5.24
C HIS A 39 18.87 -9.95 6.59
N SER A 40 19.11 -8.84 7.29
CA SER A 40 18.47 -8.49 8.55
C SER A 40 17.10 -7.80 8.32
N GLY A 41 16.03 -8.53 8.65
CA GLY A 41 14.74 -7.96 9.07
C GLY A 41 13.65 -7.76 8.02
N ARG A 42 13.94 -7.16 6.85
CA ARG A 42 12.91 -6.82 5.84
C ARG A 42 13.09 -7.58 4.53
N LEU A 43 12.02 -7.78 3.78
CA LEU A 43 12.08 -8.22 2.37
C LEU A 43 12.50 -7.04 1.49
N THR A 44 13.36 -7.29 0.51
CA THR A 44 13.57 -6.37 -0.60
C THR A 44 12.28 -6.22 -1.42
N PRO A 45 12.11 -5.14 -2.20
CA PRO A 45 10.96 -5.00 -3.10
C PRO A 45 10.84 -6.15 -4.10
N GLY A 46 11.98 -6.71 -4.54
CA GLY A 46 12.00 -7.87 -5.43
C GLY A 46 11.48 -9.13 -4.74
N GLU A 47 11.98 -9.44 -3.54
CA GLU A 47 11.50 -10.57 -2.73
C GLU A 47 10.02 -10.44 -2.37
N SER A 48 9.55 -9.24 -2.02
CA SER A 48 8.14 -8.99 -1.71
C SER A 48 7.24 -9.28 -2.92
N ARG A 49 7.57 -8.73 -4.10
CA ARG A 49 6.81 -9.03 -5.33
C ARG A 49 6.80 -10.51 -5.67
N GLU A 50 7.95 -11.16 -5.50
CA GLU A 50 8.10 -12.59 -5.78
C GLU A 50 7.29 -13.45 -4.81
N ALA A 51 7.29 -13.12 -3.52
CA ALA A 51 6.47 -13.79 -2.51
C ALA A 51 4.98 -13.65 -2.85
N SER A 52 4.52 -12.44 -3.16
CA SER A 52 3.12 -12.22 -3.55
C SER A 52 2.74 -13.02 -4.80
N ARG A 53 3.62 -13.10 -5.80
CA ARG A 53 3.39 -13.90 -7.02
C ARG A 53 3.22 -15.39 -6.70
N ILE A 54 4.17 -15.97 -5.96
CA ILE A 54 4.11 -17.37 -5.53
C ILE A 54 2.82 -17.63 -4.74
N ALA A 55 2.46 -16.72 -3.84
CA ALA A 55 1.27 -16.84 -3.02
C ALA A 55 0.00 -16.81 -3.87
N VAL A 56 -0.15 -15.87 -4.82
CA VAL A 56 -1.33 -15.76 -5.70
C VAL A 56 -1.44 -16.97 -6.63
N ASP A 57 -0.33 -17.41 -7.24
CA ASP A 57 -0.32 -18.53 -8.19
C ASP A 57 -0.72 -19.86 -7.55
N ALA A 58 -0.47 -20.04 -6.24
CA ALA A 58 -0.79 -21.27 -5.52
C ALA A 58 -2.28 -21.62 -5.52
N ALA A 59 -3.17 -20.64 -5.69
CA ALA A 59 -4.61 -20.85 -5.80
C ALA A 59 -5.03 -21.73 -6.99
N THR A 60 -4.16 -21.84 -8.00
CA THR A 60 -4.41 -22.60 -9.23
C THR A 60 -3.95 -24.04 -9.18
N ARG A 61 -3.27 -24.47 -8.11
CA ARG A 61 -2.74 -25.84 -7.95
C ARG A 61 -3.23 -26.47 -6.63
N PRO A 62 -4.34 -27.23 -6.63
CA PRO A 62 -4.75 -27.98 -5.46
C PRO A 62 -3.70 -29.07 -5.18
N GLY A 63 -2.97 -28.99 -4.05
CA GLY A 63 -2.15 -30.12 -3.58
C GLY A 63 -0.91 -29.90 -2.71
N THR A 64 -0.50 -28.67 -2.32
CA THR A 64 0.82 -28.51 -1.66
C THR A 64 0.89 -27.76 -0.33
N ALA A 65 -0.20 -27.28 0.25
CA ALA A 65 -0.15 -26.68 1.60
C ALA A 65 -1.00 -27.51 2.59
N PRO A 66 -0.42 -28.02 3.70
CA PRO A 66 -1.20 -28.61 4.77
C PRO A 66 -2.03 -27.53 5.47
N THR A 67 -3.35 -27.55 5.31
CA THR A 67 -4.27 -26.69 6.06
C THR A 67 -4.26 -27.10 7.54
N ARG A 68 -3.83 -26.23 8.45
CA ARG A 68 -4.07 -26.38 9.89
C ARG A 68 -5.02 -25.29 10.40
N GLY A 69 -6.06 -25.71 11.13
CA GLY A 69 -6.80 -24.83 12.05
C GLY A 69 -8.13 -24.22 11.59
N GLY A 70 -8.74 -24.68 10.49
CA GLY A 70 -10.10 -24.25 10.09
C GLY A 70 -11.06 -25.44 10.05
N LYS A 71 -12.27 -25.30 10.63
CA LYS A 71 -13.40 -26.21 10.32
C LYS A 71 -13.52 -26.33 8.80
N GLU A 72 -13.72 -27.55 8.33
CA GLU A 72 -13.81 -27.93 6.91
C GLU A 72 -14.38 -26.80 6.04
N ALA A 73 -13.56 -26.31 5.11
CA ALA A 73 -14.04 -25.44 4.06
C ALA A 73 -15.07 -26.22 3.25
N LYS A 74 -16.34 -25.85 3.44
CA LYS A 74 -17.46 -26.22 2.58
C LYS A 74 -16.97 -26.11 1.12
N LYS A 75 -17.00 -27.24 0.40
CA LYS A 75 -16.68 -27.42 -1.03
C LYS A 75 -16.59 -26.09 -1.77
N GLY A 76 -15.35 -25.60 -1.94
CA GLY A 76 -15.07 -24.27 -2.45
C GLY A 76 -15.72 -24.01 -3.80
N THR A 77 -16.38 -22.86 -3.90
CA THR A 77 -17.03 -22.30 -5.07
C THR A 77 -16.20 -22.51 -6.32
N ALA A 78 -16.82 -23.04 -7.39
CA ALA A 78 -16.21 -23.37 -8.68
C ALA A 78 -15.62 -22.17 -9.48
N GLY A 79 -15.38 -21.02 -8.83
CA GLY A 79 -15.02 -19.76 -9.47
C GLY A 79 -13.58 -19.28 -9.31
N GLY A 80 -12.76 -19.96 -8.49
CA GLY A 80 -11.39 -19.51 -8.16
C GLY A 80 -11.34 -18.22 -7.32
N GLU A 81 -10.18 -17.89 -6.77
CA GLU A 81 -9.96 -16.65 -6.00
C GLU A 81 -10.05 -15.40 -6.90
N ARG A 82 -10.48 -14.27 -6.34
CA ARG A 82 -10.66 -13.00 -7.07
C ARG A 82 -10.06 -11.78 -6.39
N ASN A 83 -9.59 -10.84 -7.20
CA ASN A 83 -9.05 -9.55 -6.76
C ASN A 83 -10.10 -8.43 -6.77
N ALA A 84 -9.74 -7.25 -6.26
CA ALA A 84 -10.66 -6.11 -6.14
C ALA A 84 -11.22 -5.64 -7.50
N ALA A 85 -10.47 -5.83 -8.59
CA ALA A 85 -10.90 -5.51 -9.94
C ALA A 85 -11.82 -6.58 -10.57
N GLY A 86 -12.06 -7.70 -9.88
CA GLY A 86 -12.82 -8.86 -10.38
C GLY A 86 -12.00 -9.84 -11.23
N GLY A 87 -10.69 -9.63 -11.36
CA GLY A 87 -9.78 -10.53 -12.05
C GLY A 87 -9.50 -11.80 -11.24
N SER A 88 -8.86 -12.79 -11.87
CA SER A 88 -8.43 -14.03 -11.20
C SER A 88 -7.29 -13.80 -10.21
N GLY A 89 -7.27 -14.60 -9.14
CA GLY A 89 -6.29 -14.55 -8.07
C GLY A 89 -6.68 -13.57 -6.97
N ALA A 90 -6.39 -13.92 -5.71
CA ALA A 90 -6.64 -13.04 -4.57
C ALA A 90 -5.79 -11.75 -4.64
N GLU A 91 -6.31 -10.65 -4.09
CA GLU A 91 -5.64 -9.34 -4.03
C GLU A 91 -4.52 -9.35 -2.97
N PRO A 92 -3.25 -9.07 -3.31
CA PRO A 92 -2.20 -8.90 -2.31
C PRO A 92 -2.42 -7.65 -1.45
N LEU A 93 -2.47 -7.84 -0.13
CA LEU A 93 -2.66 -6.77 0.85
C LEU A 93 -1.35 -6.32 1.48
N ASP A 94 -0.59 -7.29 1.99
CA ASP A 94 0.69 -7.05 2.64
C ASP A 94 1.63 -8.24 2.42
N THR A 95 2.93 -7.99 2.49
CA THR A 95 3.95 -9.02 2.36
C THR A 95 5.17 -8.64 3.18
N HIS A 96 5.51 -9.48 4.15
CA HIS A 96 6.61 -9.22 5.06
C HIS A 96 7.40 -10.49 5.37
N ARG A 97 8.60 -10.33 5.92
CA ARG A 97 9.46 -11.44 6.30
C ARG A 97 8.81 -12.20 7.45
N ALA A 98 8.72 -13.53 7.33
CA ALA A 98 8.15 -14.33 8.41
C ALA A 98 9.03 -14.23 9.67
N PRO A 99 8.44 -14.15 10.87
CA PRO A 99 9.21 -14.12 12.12
C PRO A 99 10.14 -15.33 12.23
N ARG A 100 11.38 -15.12 12.72
CA ARG A 100 12.32 -16.22 12.95
C ARG A 100 11.82 -17.10 14.10
N ALA A 101 11.73 -18.41 13.87
CA ALA A 101 11.50 -19.36 14.96
C ALA A 101 12.74 -19.39 15.88
N LYS A 102 12.54 -19.32 17.20
CA LYS A 102 13.62 -19.18 18.20
C LYS A 102 14.63 -20.34 18.23
N SER A 103 14.36 -21.47 17.59
CA SER A 103 15.19 -22.69 17.63
C SER A 103 15.65 -23.20 16.26
N ALA A 104 15.34 -22.52 15.15
CA ALA A 104 15.63 -23.05 13.82
C ALA A 104 17.01 -22.62 13.29
N SER A 105 17.94 -23.57 13.26
CA SER A 105 19.20 -23.48 12.53
C SER A 105 18.95 -23.35 11.01
N SER A 106 19.47 -22.27 10.41
CA SER A 106 19.76 -22.05 8.97
C SER A 106 18.64 -21.85 7.92
N ALA A 107 17.34 -21.99 8.24
CA ALA A 107 16.26 -21.81 7.23
C ALA A 107 15.32 -20.56 7.32
N PRO A 108 15.50 -19.54 8.19
CA PRO A 108 14.49 -18.46 8.31
C PRO A 108 14.51 -17.40 7.19
N ASP A 109 15.62 -17.26 6.45
CA ASP A 109 15.83 -16.09 5.59
C ASP A 109 15.19 -16.18 4.19
N SER A 110 14.58 -17.32 3.84
CA SER A 110 13.78 -17.43 2.60
C SER A 110 12.28 -17.32 2.82
N ARG A 111 11.80 -17.19 4.06
CA ARG A 111 10.36 -17.23 4.35
C ARG A 111 9.72 -15.84 4.36
N ALA A 112 8.56 -15.74 3.72
CA ALA A 112 7.73 -14.56 3.72
C ALA A 112 6.29 -14.93 4.05
N GLU A 113 5.62 -14.09 4.83
CA GLU A 113 4.17 -14.15 5.01
C GLU A 113 3.51 -13.17 4.04
N VAL A 114 2.48 -13.63 3.35
CA VAL A 114 1.71 -12.84 2.40
C VAL A 114 0.25 -12.84 2.85
N GLN A 115 -0.31 -11.65 3.07
CA GLN A 115 -1.73 -11.45 3.28
C GLN A 115 -2.39 -11.16 1.95
N LEU A 116 -3.43 -11.91 1.62
CA LEU A 116 -4.21 -11.79 0.40
C LEU A 116 -5.70 -11.66 0.76
N TYR A 117 -6.49 -11.00 -0.07
CA TYR A 117 -7.95 -10.96 0.07
C TYR A 117 -8.62 -11.59 -1.15
N ASP A 118 -9.47 -12.58 -0.90
CA ASP A 118 -10.30 -13.20 -1.92
C ASP A 118 -11.69 -12.56 -1.93
N TYR A 119 -11.96 -11.74 -2.93
CA TYR A 119 -13.23 -11.05 -3.15
C TYR A 119 -14.37 -11.98 -3.60
N ALA A 120 -14.08 -13.22 -4.05
CA ALA A 120 -15.13 -14.18 -4.36
C ALA A 120 -15.79 -14.78 -3.13
N SER A 121 -15.06 -14.81 -2.00
CA SER A 121 -15.49 -15.46 -0.77
C SER A 121 -15.39 -14.55 0.47
N ASP A 122 -15.09 -13.26 0.28
CA ASP A 122 -14.90 -12.27 1.34
C ASP A 122 -13.99 -12.79 2.48
N THR A 123 -12.82 -13.29 2.09
CA THR A 123 -11.90 -14.02 2.97
C THR A 123 -10.49 -13.42 2.94
N LEU A 124 -9.92 -13.18 4.12
CA LEU A 124 -8.49 -12.94 4.28
C LEU A 124 -7.76 -14.29 4.23
N ILE A 125 -6.76 -14.39 3.37
CA ILE A 125 -5.90 -15.55 3.23
C ILE A 125 -4.48 -15.16 3.62
N THR A 126 -3.91 -15.85 4.60
CA THR A 126 -2.49 -15.69 4.96
C THR A 126 -1.72 -16.89 4.44
N ARG A 127 -0.70 -16.65 3.62
CA ARG A 127 0.16 -17.69 3.05
C ARG A 127 1.60 -17.51 3.53
N LEU A 128 2.18 -18.57 4.08
CA LEU A 128 3.61 -18.65 4.33
C LEU A 128 4.28 -19.21 3.08
N VAL A 129 5.16 -18.43 2.46
CA VAL A 129 5.88 -18.82 1.26
C VAL A 129 7.36 -19.00 1.55
N ASP A 130 7.99 -19.95 0.88
CA ASP A 130 9.43 -20.09 0.82
C ASP A 130 9.95 -19.65 -0.55
N LEU A 131 10.68 -18.54 -0.57
CA LEU A 131 11.22 -17.89 -1.76
C LEU A 131 12.28 -18.71 -2.48
N ARG A 132 12.93 -19.67 -1.80
CA ARG A 132 13.98 -20.52 -2.36
C ARG A 132 13.37 -21.68 -3.13
N SER A 133 12.45 -22.39 -2.49
CA SER A 133 11.73 -23.53 -3.08
C SER A 133 10.56 -23.12 -3.97
N LYS A 134 10.16 -21.84 -3.94
CA LYS A 134 9.01 -21.28 -4.69
C LYS A 134 7.69 -21.97 -4.35
N LYS A 135 7.53 -22.36 -3.10
CA LYS A 135 6.35 -23.10 -2.61
C LYS A 135 5.65 -22.34 -1.50
N VAL A 136 4.34 -22.51 -1.45
CA VAL A 136 3.54 -22.19 -0.26
C VAL A 136 3.74 -23.33 0.75
N LEU A 137 4.22 -22.98 1.93
CA LEU A 137 4.43 -23.90 3.04
C LEU A 137 3.19 -24.06 3.90
N ASP A 138 2.40 -23.00 4.04
CA ASP A 138 1.20 -22.97 4.88
C ASP A 138 0.18 -21.96 4.33
N SER A 139 -1.11 -22.20 4.60
CA SER A 139 -2.19 -21.29 4.23
C SER A 139 -3.31 -21.33 5.27
N ALA A 140 -3.65 -20.16 5.80
CA ALA A 140 -4.79 -19.94 6.69
C ALA A 140 -5.84 -19.04 6.02
N ARG A 141 -7.10 -19.21 6.41
CA ARG A 141 -8.25 -18.42 5.94
C ARG A 141 -9.03 -17.86 7.12
N GLN A 142 -9.41 -16.60 7.05
CA GLN A 142 -10.15 -15.89 8.10
C GLN A 142 -11.23 -14.99 7.51
N HIS A 143 -12.38 -14.92 8.16
CA HIS A 143 -13.46 -14.00 7.81
C HIS A 143 -13.55 -12.87 8.85
N GLY A 144 -14.11 -11.73 8.46
CA GLY A 144 -14.37 -10.61 9.37
C GLY A 144 -13.13 -9.78 9.76
N VAL A 145 -11.93 -10.16 9.30
CA VAL A 145 -10.68 -9.41 9.53
C VAL A 145 -10.48 -8.42 8.39
N GLN A 146 -10.20 -7.16 8.73
CA GLN A 146 -10.11 -6.06 7.75
C GLN A 146 -8.75 -5.33 7.86
N PRO A 147 -7.66 -5.90 7.31
CA PRO A 147 -6.36 -5.22 7.27
C PRO A 147 -6.46 -3.88 6.52
N PRO A 148 -5.52 -2.94 6.76
CA PRO A 148 -5.48 -1.65 6.07
C PRO A 148 -5.57 -1.82 4.55
N PRO A 149 -6.31 -0.95 3.82
CA PRO A 149 -6.43 -1.09 2.38
C PRO A 149 -5.15 -0.66 1.66
N THR A 150 -4.85 -1.30 0.53
CA THR A 150 -3.71 -0.96 -0.31
C THR A 150 -4.02 0.22 -1.24
N LEU A 151 -2.97 0.80 -1.84
CA LEU A 151 -3.16 1.78 -2.90
C LEU A 151 -3.87 1.21 -4.14
N ALA A 152 -3.70 -0.08 -4.43
CA ALA A 152 -4.41 -0.74 -5.53
C ALA A 152 -5.92 -0.78 -5.25
N GLU A 153 -6.30 -1.15 -4.03
CA GLU A 153 -7.70 -1.14 -3.58
C GLU A 153 -8.29 0.28 -3.57
N ALA A 154 -7.51 1.27 -3.13
CA ALA A 154 -7.94 2.67 -3.20
C ALA A 154 -8.22 3.12 -4.64
N ARG A 155 -7.43 2.67 -5.62
CA ARG A 155 -7.65 2.96 -7.05
C ARG A 155 -8.90 2.26 -7.57
N GLU A 156 -9.14 1.02 -7.19
CA GLU A 156 -10.39 0.31 -7.54
C GLU A 156 -11.61 1.00 -6.92
N ALA A 157 -11.50 1.47 -5.68
CA ALA A 157 -12.58 2.22 -5.03
C ALA A 157 -12.91 3.52 -5.78
N VAL A 158 -11.91 4.25 -6.27
CA VAL A 158 -12.13 5.42 -7.13
C VAL A 158 -12.87 5.03 -8.41
N LYS A 159 -12.52 3.90 -9.05
CA LYS A 159 -13.24 3.43 -10.24
C LYS A 159 -14.71 3.14 -9.94
N VAL A 160 -15.02 2.53 -8.78
CA VAL A 160 -16.40 2.31 -8.33
C VAL A 160 -17.14 3.64 -8.19
N VAL A 161 -16.53 4.65 -7.56
CA VAL A 161 -17.14 5.98 -7.41
C VAL A 161 -17.36 6.67 -8.76
N LEU A 162 -16.37 6.62 -9.66
CA LEU A 162 -16.48 7.21 -11.00
C LEU A 162 -17.52 6.53 -11.88
N ALA A 163 -17.78 5.24 -11.65
CA ALA A 163 -18.81 4.47 -12.33
C ALA A 163 -20.22 4.68 -11.75
N ASP A 164 -20.35 5.09 -10.47
CA ASP A 164 -21.65 5.40 -9.87
C ASP A 164 -22.25 6.66 -10.53
N PRO A 165 -23.42 6.58 -11.18
CA PRO A 165 -24.00 7.70 -11.91
C PRO A 165 -24.35 8.91 -11.02
N ARG A 166 -24.50 8.69 -9.70
CA ARG A 166 -24.84 9.75 -8.74
C ARG A 166 -23.62 10.45 -8.16
N LEU A 167 -22.46 9.77 -8.14
CA LEU A 167 -21.23 10.29 -7.49
C LEU A 167 -20.15 10.66 -8.50
N GLY A 168 -20.06 9.92 -9.61
CA GLY A 168 -19.05 10.11 -10.64
C GLY A 168 -19.00 11.52 -11.22
N PRO A 169 -20.13 12.14 -11.60
CA PRO A 169 -20.15 13.52 -12.08
C PRO A 169 -19.54 14.50 -11.07
N GLY A 170 -20.01 14.47 -9.81
CA GLY A 170 -19.53 15.38 -8.77
C GLY A 170 -18.02 15.25 -8.48
N MET A 171 -17.47 14.04 -8.52
CA MET A 171 -16.02 13.84 -8.37
C MET A 171 -15.23 14.40 -9.57
N ARG A 172 -15.73 14.23 -10.80
CA ARG A 172 -15.10 14.79 -12.02
C ARG A 172 -15.15 16.31 -12.02
N ASP A 173 -16.27 16.89 -11.59
CA ASP A 173 -16.46 18.34 -11.52
C ASP A 173 -15.58 18.96 -10.43
N SER A 174 -15.47 18.29 -9.27
CA SER A 174 -14.55 18.69 -8.20
C SER A 174 -13.09 18.68 -8.66
N TYR A 175 -12.68 17.67 -9.44
CA TYR A 175 -11.33 17.64 -10.01
C TYR A 175 -11.14 18.73 -11.08
N THR A 176 -12.11 18.91 -11.98
CA THR A 176 -12.02 19.86 -13.09
C THR A 176 -12.00 21.30 -12.61
N SER A 177 -12.86 21.67 -11.67
CA SER A 177 -12.90 23.03 -11.09
C SER A 177 -11.59 23.44 -10.42
N GLN A 178 -10.80 22.49 -9.94
CA GLN A 178 -9.56 22.76 -9.22
C GLN A 178 -8.31 22.63 -10.09
N THR A 179 -8.37 21.86 -11.17
CA THR A 179 -7.18 21.54 -12.00
C THR A 179 -7.28 22.04 -13.44
N GLY A 180 -8.48 22.42 -13.90
CA GLY A 180 -8.78 22.73 -15.29
C GLY A 180 -8.72 21.52 -16.24
N LYS A 181 -8.53 20.30 -15.71
CA LYS A 181 -8.37 19.06 -16.50
C LYS A 181 -9.48 18.08 -16.19
N ARG A 182 -9.76 17.19 -17.14
CA ARG A 182 -10.72 16.09 -16.93
C ARG A 182 -10.09 14.99 -16.07
N LEU A 183 -10.85 14.48 -15.10
CA LEU A 183 -10.51 13.27 -14.35
C LEU A 183 -10.89 12.04 -15.18
N THR A 184 -9.88 11.33 -15.69
CA THR A 184 -10.04 10.12 -16.51
C THR A 184 -9.48 8.87 -15.83
N SER A 185 -8.57 9.02 -14.87
CA SER A 185 -7.92 7.90 -14.19
C SER A 185 -7.70 8.18 -12.70
N PRO A 186 -7.83 7.16 -11.83
CA PRO A 186 -7.43 7.24 -10.42
C PRO A 186 -5.96 7.65 -10.22
N SER A 187 -5.07 7.42 -11.19
CA SER A 187 -3.65 7.80 -11.10
C SER A 187 -3.41 9.31 -11.05
N GLN A 188 -4.41 10.12 -11.42
CA GLN A 188 -4.35 11.58 -11.31
C GLN A 188 -4.57 12.09 -9.88
N LEU A 189 -4.92 11.19 -8.94
CA LEU A 189 -5.26 11.51 -7.56
C LEU A 189 -4.19 10.99 -6.61
N ARG A 190 -3.96 11.72 -5.52
CA ARG A 190 -3.22 11.21 -4.36
C ARG A 190 -4.24 10.61 -3.40
N LEU A 191 -4.13 9.31 -3.15
CA LEU A 191 -5.12 8.53 -2.43
C LEU A 191 -4.56 8.05 -1.09
N GLN A 192 -5.36 8.20 -0.05
CA GLN A 192 -5.25 7.42 1.17
C GLN A 192 -6.61 6.76 1.41
N SER A 193 -6.63 5.69 2.19
CA SER A 193 -7.84 4.92 2.45
C SER A 193 -7.79 4.26 3.81
N MET A 194 -8.96 3.99 4.36
CA MET A 194 -9.12 3.22 5.59
C MET A 194 -10.25 2.21 5.46
N SER A 195 -10.15 1.09 6.18
CA SER A 195 -11.21 0.09 6.25
C SER A 195 -12.43 0.64 6.98
N PHE A 196 -13.62 0.43 6.43
CA PHE A 196 -14.88 0.85 7.04
C PHE A 196 -15.63 -0.36 7.61
N LEU A 197 -16.12 -0.24 8.85
CA LEU A 197 -16.94 -1.24 9.52
C LEU A 197 -18.35 -0.70 9.64
N GLY A 198 -19.36 -1.50 9.32
CA GLY A 198 -20.76 -1.09 9.31
C GLY A 198 -21.25 -0.61 10.68
N SER A 199 -20.66 -1.11 11.76
CA SER A 199 -20.91 -0.66 13.14
C SER A 199 -20.63 0.83 13.34
N ARG A 200 -19.72 1.44 12.56
CA ARG A 200 -19.42 2.89 12.62
C ARG A 200 -20.55 3.77 12.09
N ALA A 201 -21.45 3.22 11.27
CA ALA A 201 -22.61 3.95 10.75
C ALA A 201 -23.87 3.75 11.59
N LYS A 202 -23.79 3.11 12.77
CA LYS A 202 -24.98 2.87 13.59
C LYS A 202 -25.62 4.19 14.01
N GLY A 203 -26.90 4.38 13.68
CA GLY A 203 -27.66 5.57 14.07
C GLY A 203 -27.63 6.73 13.07
N VAL A 204 -26.86 6.64 11.98
CA VAL A 204 -26.88 7.67 10.92
C VAL A 204 -27.71 7.23 9.71
N ASP A 205 -28.18 8.19 8.92
CA ASP A 205 -28.88 7.89 7.67
C ASP A 205 -28.05 7.01 6.73
N GLY A 206 -28.70 6.08 6.04
CA GLY A 206 -28.00 5.18 5.12
C GLY A 206 -27.18 4.08 5.80
N ALA A 207 -27.19 3.93 7.13
CA ALA A 207 -26.53 2.84 7.86
C ALA A 207 -26.81 1.44 7.27
N ARG A 208 -28.08 1.19 6.89
CA ARG A 208 -28.49 -0.09 6.30
C ARG A 208 -27.72 -0.42 5.02
N LYS A 209 -27.33 0.59 4.23
CA LYS A 209 -26.61 0.41 2.96
C LYS A 209 -25.20 -0.16 3.16
N VAL A 210 -24.59 0.14 4.31
CA VAL A 210 -23.23 -0.25 4.70
C VAL A 210 -23.20 -1.31 5.80
N SER A 211 -24.34 -1.93 6.11
CA SER A 211 -24.48 -2.91 7.20
C SER A 211 -23.61 -4.17 7.03
N ARG A 212 -23.30 -4.55 5.78
CA ARG A 212 -22.40 -5.67 5.48
C ARG A 212 -20.92 -5.32 5.59
N CYS A 213 -20.55 -4.05 5.78
CA CYS A 213 -19.14 -3.69 5.89
C CYS A 213 -18.51 -4.29 7.16
N GLY A 214 -17.42 -5.03 6.99
CA GLY A 214 -16.83 -5.89 8.01
C GLY A 214 -16.90 -7.36 7.64
N GLU A 215 -18.05 -7.81 7.10
CA GLU A 215 -18.15 -9.04 6.30
C GLU A 215 -17.56 -8.77 4.91
N HIS A 216 -18.14 -7.80 4.21
CA HIS A 216 -17.60 -7.22 2.99
C HIS A 216 -16.40 -6.32 3.28
N ARG A 217 -15.46 -6.28 2.35
CA ARG A 217 -14.33 -5.33 2.38
C ARG A 217 -14.79 -3.97 1.90
N CYS A 218 -15.10 -3.10 2.85
CA CYS A 218 -15.46 -1.71 2.60
C CYS A 218 -14.32 -0.76 2.93
N VAL A 219 -14.20 0.31 2.15
CA VAL A 219 -13.21 1.37 2.35
C VAL A 219 -13.85 2.76 2.33
N GLN A 220 -13.19 3.68 3.01
CA GLN A 220 -13.41 5.10 2.86
C GLN A 220 -12.14 5.74 2.28
N LEU A 221 -12.31 6.70 1.37
CA LEU A 221 -11.22 7.36 0.68
C LEU A 221 -10.93 8.73 1.31
N PHE A 222 -9.67 9.12 1.25
CA PHE A 222 -9.21 10.49 1.44
C PHE A 222 -8.51 10.91 0.15
N VAL A 223 -9.13 11.81 -0.60
CA VAL A 223 -8.73 12.14 -1.96
C VAL A 223 -8.09 13.52 -2.00
N ARG A 224 -6.79 13.56 -2.27
CA ARG A 224 -6.04 14.79 -2.43
C ARG A 224 -5.73 15.05 -3.90
N LEU A 225 -6.00 16.27 -4.32
CA LEU A 225 -5.74 16.78 -5.66
C LEU A 225 -4.27 17.18 -5.83
N PRO A 226 -3.75 17.18 -7.06
CA PRO A 226 -2.54 17.92 -7.39
C PRO A 226 -2.65 19.38 -6.91
N GLY A 227 -1.61 19.92 -6.28
CA GLY A 227 -1.68 21.26 -5.66
C GLY A 227 -2.21 21.26 -4.21
N GLY A 228 -2.66 20.12 -3.69
CA GLY A 228 -2.77 19.89 -2.25
C GLY A 228 -4.16 20.04 -1.64
N LYS A 229 -5.17 20.47 -2.41
CA LYS A 229 -6.58 20.54 -2.01
C LYS A 229 -7.20 19.14 -1.87
N TRP A 230 -8.35 19.04 -1.19
CA TRP A 230 -9.05 17.78 -0.95
C TRP A 230 -10.42 17.76 -1.62
N ILE A 231 -10.84 16.59 -2.10
CA ILE A 231 -12.24 16.32 -2.45
C ILE A 231 -12.91 15.72 -1.20
N ASP A 232 -14.02 16.31 -0.76
CA ASP A 232 -14.78 15.74 0.34
C ASP A 232 -15.42 14.41 -0.09
N THR A 233 -14.95 13.35 0.55
CA THR A 233 -15.39 11.97 0.36
C THR A 233 -15.77 11.33 1.70
N SER A 234 -15.85 12.14 2.76
CA SER A 234 -16.06 11.71 4.15
C SER A 234 -17.38 10.96 4.39
N ARG A 235 -18.37 11.20 3.52
CA ARG A 235 -19.69 10.56 3.59
C ARG A 235 -19.84 9.40 2.62
N ILE A 236 -18.81 9.08 1.85
CA ILE A 236 -18.85 8.00 0.85
C ILE A 236 -18.16 6.77 1.44
N VAL A 237 -18.88 5.66 1.44
CA VAL A 237 -18.35 4.33 1.78
C VAL A 237 -18.43 3.46 0.52
N ILE A 238 -17.31 2.83 0.19
CA ILE A 238 -17.18 1.99 -1.00
C ILE A 238 -17.09 0.54 -0.56
N ASP A 239 -18.05 -0.27 -0.99
CA ASP A 239 -18.08 -1.72 -0.81
C ASP A 239 -17.38 -2.35 -2.02
N LEU A 240 -16.10 -2.74 -1.86
CA LEU A 240 -15.29 -3.31 -2.94
C LEU A 240 -15.77 -4.72 -3.31
N SER A 241 -16.24 -5.49 -2.32
CA SER A 241 -16.83 -6.82 -2.52
C SER A 241 -18.06 -6.80 -3.42
N ALA A 242 -18.95 -5.82 -3.25
CA ALA A 242 -20.14 -5.66 -4.08
C ALA A 242 -19.97 -4.64 -5.22
N ARG A 243 -18.78 -4.04 -5.37
CA ARG A 243 -18.45 -3.00 -6.35
C ARG A 243 -19.47 -1.85 -6.41
N ARG A 244 -19.86 -1.34 -5.23
CA ARG A 244 -20.87 -0.28 -5.10
C ARG A 244 -20.44 0.78 -4.10
N ALA A 245 -20.98 1.99 -4.25
CA ALA A 245 -20.80 3.08 -3.30
C ALA A 245 -22.11 3.43 -2.60
N ALA A 246 -22.01 3.85 -1.35
CA ALA A 246 -23.11 4.35 -0.54
C ALA A 246 -22.73 5.68 0.10
N VAL A 247 -23.71 6.58 0.20
CA VAL A 247 -23.59 7.81 0.98
C VAL A 247 -24.25 7.60 2.34
N ILE A 248 -23.56 7.99 3.41
CA ILE A 248 -24.05 7.93 4.79
C ILE A 248 -24.37 9.33 5.36
N GLY A 249 -25.28 9.33 6.34
CA GLY A 249 -25.77 10.45 7.14
C GLY A 249 -24.69 11.12 7.99
N LEU A 250 -24.98 12.35 8.42
CA LEU A 250 -24.53 12.84 9.72
C LEU A 250 -25.57 12.40 10.74
#